data_AF-A0AA36C6U5-F1
#
_entry.id   AF-A0AA36C6U5-F1
#
_cell.length_a   1.000
_cell.length_b   1.000
_cell.length_c   1.000
_cell.angle_alpha   90.00
_cell.angle_beta   90.00
_cell.angle_gamma   90.00
#
_symmetry.space_group_name_H-M   'P 1'
#
loop_
_entity.id
_entity.type
_entity.pdbx_description
1 polymer ?
#
loop_
_entity_poly.entity_id
_entity_poly.type
_entity_poly.pdbx_seq_one_letter_code
_entity_poly.pdbx_strand_id
1 'polypeptide(L)'
;MVLAESLVGGSGSSQLDITGGTQQAPNSVLRVIIENMMVPVTLDILYEIFHRFGKVLRIITFNKNNTFQALVQLSEARAAQLARQALDNQPFNTSDKIKWNEKVIRVAASKHTTVQMPKEGQPDAGLTRDYAHSPLHRFKKPGSKNYMNIYPPSSTLHLSNIPPTITEEFLAQAFTDNGYTPKAFKFFL
;
A
#
# COMPACT_ATOMS: atom_id res chain seq x y z
N MET A 1 20.40 -3.57 9.94
CA MET A 1 21.09 -2.37 10.41
C MET A 1 21.97 -1.93 9.26
N VAL A 2 21.51 -0.97 8.47
CA VAL A 2 22.35 -0.30 7.48
C VAL A 2 22.43 1.13 8.00
N LEU A 3 23.61 1.49 8.49
CA LEU A 3 24.03 2.87 8.66
C LEU A 3 24.77 3.24 7.38
N ALA A 4 24.52 4.45 6.88
CA ALA A 4 25.50 5.17 6.09
C ALA A 4 25.25 6.66 6.33
N GLU A 5 26.22 7.29 6.97
CA GLU A 5 26.28 8.71 7.28
C GLU A 5 26.57 9.54 6.02
N SER A 6 26.14 10.79 6.05
CA SER A 6 26.76 11.87 5.28
C SER A 6 27.11 12.98 6.27
N LEU A 7 28.39 13.32 6.39
CA LEU A 7 28.89 14.45 7.18
C LEU A 7 29.13 15.62 6.23
N VAL A 8 28.38 16.73 6.37
CA VAL A 8 28.91 18.01 6.89
C VAL A 8 27.75 18.86 7.49
N GLY A 9 27.83 19.08 8.81
CA GLY A 9 27.55 20.32 9.54
C GLY A 9 26.32 21.18 9.22
N GLY A 10 25.31 21.07 10.09
CA GLY A 10 24.22 22.05 10.24
C GLY A 10 23.33 21.68 11.41
N SER A 11 23.73 22.05 12.62
CA SER A 11 22.98 21.87 13.86
C SER A 11 21.62 22.58 13.80
N GLY A 12 20.54 21.79 13.81
CA GLY A 12 19.17 22.28 13.89
C GLY A 12 18.24 21.12 14.24
N SER A 13 18.04 20.89 15.53
CA SER A 13 17.01 19.99 16.05
C SER A 13 15.63 20.58 15.75
N SER A 14 15.10 20.32 14.57
CA SER A 14 13.71 20.66 14.23
C SER A 14 12.81 19.50 14.63
N GLN A 15 12.47 19.51 15.91
CA GLN A 15 11.31 18.84 16.47
C GLN A 15 10.10 19.21 15.60
N LEU A 16 9.55 18.25 14.85
CA LEU A 16 8.35 18.48 14.06
C LEU A 16 7.19 18.66 15.05
N ASP A 17 6.86 19.93 15.33
CA ASP A 17 5.68 20.33 16.07
C ASP A 17 4.42 19.77 15.39
N ILE A 18 3.82 18.76 16.02
CA ILE A 18 2.51 18.23 15.66
C ILE A 18 1.46 19.14 16.30
N THR A 19 1.18 20.27 15.66
CA THR A 19 -0.03 21.06 15.95
C THR A 19 -0.66 21.51 14.65
N GLY A 20 -1.72 20.82 14.23
CA GLY A 20 -2.51 21.24 13.08
C GLY A 20 -3.30 20.12 12.39
N GLY A 21 -4.08 19.34 13.13
CA GLY A 21 -5.02 18.40 12.53
C GLY A 21 -5.96 17.85 13.60
N THR A 22 -7.26 18.03 13.40
CA THR A 22 -8.32 17.51 14.27
C THR A 22 -8.00 16.05 14.67
N GLN A 23 -7.80 15.80 15.96
CA GLN A 23 -7.52 14.46 16.51
C GLN A 23 -8.74 13.56 16.30
N GLN A 24 -8.86 12.99 15.10
CA GLN A 24 -9.69 11.82 14.89
C GLN A 24 -9.07 10.67 15.67
N ALA A 25 -9.89 10.00 16.50
CA ALA A 25 -9.49 8.80 17.21
C ALA A 25 -8.79 7.82 16.23
N PRO A 26 -7.76 7.09 16.68
CA PRO A 26 -7.01 6.17 15.83
C PRO A 26 -7.96 5.15 15.19
N ASN A 27 -8.18 5.29 13.88
CA ASN A 27 -9.04 4.41 13.09
C ASN A 27 -8.18 3.58 12.14
N SER A 28 -8.39 2.26 12.12
CA SER A 28 -7.69 1.34 11.21
C SER A 28 -8.40 1.14 9.87
N VAL A 29 -9.57 1.76 9.67
CA VAL A 29 -10.31 1.72 8.41
C VAL A 29 -10.09 2.99 7.61
N LEU A 30 -9.64 2.84 6.37
CA LEU A 30 -9.46 3.91 5.41
C LEU A 30 -10.61 3.93 4.41
N ARG A 31 -11.05 5.13 4.04
CA ARG A 31 -11.91 5.36 2.89
C ARG A 31 -11.02 5.75 1.71
N VAL A 32 -11.16 5.01 0.62
CA VAL A 32 -10.48 5.24 -0.64
C VAL A 32 -11.50 5.73 -1.65
N ILE A 33 -11.19 6.79 -2.37
CA ILE A 33 -12.00 7.32 -3.47
C ILE A 33 -11.11 7.37 -4.71
N ILE A 34 -11.61 6.79 -5.81
CA ILE A 34 -10.92 6.79 -7.10
C ILE A 34 -11.85 7.49 -8.10
N GLU A 35 -11.46 8.70 -8.48
CA GLU A 35 -12.21 9.51 -9.43
C GLU A 35 -11.77 9.17 -10.86
N ASN A 36 -12.70 9.32 -11.82
CA ASN A 36 -12.46 9.13 -13.25
C ASN A 36 -11.94 7.73 -13.66
N MET A 37 -12.33 6.66 -12.98
CA MET A 37 -11.83 5.29 -13.25
C MET A 37 -12.05 4.88 -14.73
N MET A 38 -10.97 4.61 -15.48
CA MET A 38 -10.98 4.17 -16.89
C MET A 38 -10.92 2.65 -17.02
N VAL A 39 -10.28 1.97 -16.07
CA VAL A 39 -10.22 0.51 -15.95
C VAL A 39 -10.76 0.09 -14.58
N PRO A 40 -11.59 -0.95 -14.47
CA PRO A 40 -12.10 -1.39 -13.17
C PRO A 40 -10.99 -1.68 -12.16
N VAL A 41 -11.05 -1.02 -11.00
CA VAL A 41 -10.18 -1.32 -9.85
C VAL A 41 -10.78 -2.50 -9.10
N THR A 42 -10.00 -3.58 -9.00
CA THR A 42 -10.41 -4.81 -8.32
C THR A 42 -9.97 -4.83 -6.86
N LEU A 43 -10.55 -5.77 -6.09
CA LEU A 43 -10.14 -6.03 -4.71
C LEU A 43 -8.67 -6.44 -4.60
N ASP A 44 -8.14 -7.13 -5.61
CA ASP A 44 -6.75 -7.60 -5.65
C ASP A 44 -5.77 -6.42 -5.80
N ILE A 45 -6.06 -5.47 -6.69
CA ILE A 45 -5.24 -4.25 -6.87
C ILE A 45 -5.21 -3.44 -5.56
N LEU A 46 -6.36 -3.28 -4.91
CA LEU A 46 -6.41 -2.59 -3.62
C LEU A 46 -5.61 -3.36 -2.55
N TYR A 47 -5.72 -4.68 -2.50
CA TYR A 47 -4.93 -5.48 -1.59
C TYR A 47 -3.43 -5.31 -1.82
N GLU A 48 -2.94 -5.41 -3.06
CA GLU A 48 -1.54 -5.22 -3.46
C GLU A 48 -0.95 -3.89 -3.00
N ILE A 49 -1.76 -2.83 -3.07
CA ILE A 49 -1.34 -1.49 -2.67
C ILE A 49 -1.25 -1.39 -1.14
N PHE A 50 -2.31 -1.79 -0.43
CA PHE A 50 -2.46 -1.53 1.00
C PHE A 50 -1.73 -2.54 1.89
N HIS A 51 -1.51 -3.78 1.43
CA HIS A 51 -0.78 -4.78 2.22
C HIS A 51 0.70 -4.43 2.44
N ARG A 52 1.22 -3.39 1.78
CA ARG A 52 2.59 -2.88 1.97
C ARG A 52 2.75 -2.09 3.26
N PHE A 53 1.65 -1.54 3.80
CA PHE A 53 1.65 -0.69 4.98
C PHE A 53 1.26 -1.44 6.27
N GLY A 54 0.54 -2.55 6.15
CA GLY A 54 0.13 -3.37 7.29
C GLY A 54 -0.65 -4.61 6.87
N LYS A 55 -1.06 -5.41 7.85
CA LYS A 55 -1.94 -6.57 7.63
C LYS A 55 -3.34 -6.05 7.25
N VAL A 56 -3.79 -6.34 6.04
CA VAL A 56 -5.15 -6.03 5.59
C VAL A 56 -6.10 -7.11 6.12
N LEU A 57 -7.17 -6.69 6.77
CA LEU A 57 -8.20 -7.60 7.29
C LEU A 57 -9.32 -7.78 6.29
N ARG A 58 -9.87 -6.68 5.77
CA ARG A 58 -11.06 -6.70 4.90
C ARG A 58 -11.02 -5.54 3.93
N ILE A 59 -11.54 -5.78 2.73
CA ILE A 59 -11.79 -4.73 1.73
C ILE A 59 -13.21 -4.89 1.22
N ILE A 60 -13.93 -3.76 1.11
CA ILE A 60 -15.20 -3.68 0.38
C ILE A 60 -15.13 -2.56 -0.65
N THR A 61 -15.65 -2.81 -1.85
CA THR A 61 -15.81 -1.80 -2.92
C THR A 61 -17.29 -1.48 -3.13
N PHE A 62 -17.59 -0.25 -3.52
CA PHE A 62 -18.95 0.19 -3.81
C PHE A 62 -18.93 1.48 -4.62
N ASN A 63 -20.03 1.76 -5.31
CA ASN A 63 -20.24 3.06 -5.94
C ASN A 63 -21.11 3.93 -5.04
N LYS A 64 -20.70 5.17 -4.81
CA LYS A 64 -21.51 6.18 -4.13
C LYS A 64 -21.42 7.49 -4.89
N ASN A 65 -22.58 8.06 -5.21
CA ASN A 65 -22.71 9.26 -6.04
C ASN A 65 -21.96 9.12 -7.38
N ASN A 66 -22.11 7.96 -8.03
CA ASN A 66 -21.42 7.63 -9.29
C ASN A 66 -19.88 7.65 -9.22
N THR A 67 -19.30 7.57 -8.02
CA THR A 67 -17.85 7.48 -7.80
C THR A 67 -17.50 6.15 -7.16
N PHE A 68 -16.44 5.51 -7.67
CA PHE A 68 -15.88 4.30 -7.07
C PHE A 68 -15.25 4.61 -5.72
N GLN A 69 -15.65 3.85 -4.70
CA GLN A 69 -15.12 3.96 -3.35
C GLN A 69 -14.79 2.58 -2.80
N ALA A 70 -13.87 2.56 -1.84
CA ALA A 70 -13.58 1.36 -1.07
C ALA A 70 -13.39 1.70 0.41
N LEU A 71 -13.68 0.73 1.27
CA LEU A 71 -13.18 0.71 2.64
C LEU A 71 -12.11 -0.37 2.77
N VAL A 72 -10.96 0.02 3.30
CA VAL A 72 -9.83 -0.89 3.57
C VAL A 72 -9.61 -0.90 5.07
N GLN A 73 -9.82 -2.07 5.70
CA GLN A 73 -9.56 -2.27 7.11
C GLN A 73 -8.17 -2.88 7.30
N LEU A 74 -7.29 -2.17 7.98
CA LEU A 74 -6.00 -2.67 8.45
C LEU A 74 -6.14 -3.21 9.88
N SER A 75 -5.21 -4.07 10.30
CA SER A 75 -5.18 -4.59 11.67
C SER A 75 -4.82 -3.53 12.71
N GLU A 76 -4.10 -2.48 12.31
CA GLU A 76 -3.56 -1.47 13.20
C GLU A 76 -3.83 -0.05 12.68
N ALA A 77 -4.19 0.87 13.58
CA ALA A 77 -4.43 2.27 13.23
C ALA A 77 -3.15 2.98 12.74
N ARG A 78 -1.98 2.62 13.28
CA ARG A 78 -0.69 3.15 12.84
C ARG A 78 -0.42 2.82 11.37
N ALA A 79 -0.69 1.58 10.95
CA ALA A 79 -0.57 1.17 9.56
C ALA A 79 -1.50 1.98 8.65
N ALA A 80 -2.72 2.26 9.10
CA ALA A 80 -3.67 3.09 8.36
C ALA A 80 -3.20 4.54 8.23
N GLN A 81 -2.60 5.11 9.27
CA GLN A 81 -2.01 6.45 9.22
C GLN A 81 -0.86 6.53 8.21
N LEU A 82 0.05 5.53 8.21
CA LEU A 82 1.16 5.46 7.26
C LEU A 82 0.66 5.32 5.81
N ALA A 83 -0.30 4.43 5.57
CA ALA A 83 -0.90 4.25 4.24
C ALA A 83 -1.55 5.54 3.74
N ARG A 84 -2.28 6.25 4.61
CA ARG A 84 -2.88 7.55 4.26
C ARG A 84 -1.81 8.57 3.88
N GLN A 85 -0.79 8.75 4.71
CA GLN A 85 0.29 9.71 4.44
C GLN A 85 1.02 9.42 3.13
N ALA A 86 1.21 8.14 2.79
CA ALA A 86 1.96 7.72 1.63
C ALA A 86 1.15 7.63 0.33
N LEU A 87 -0.19 7.61 0.39
CA LEU A 87 -1.05 7.41 -0.78
C LEU A 87 -2.01 8.58 -1.04
N ASP A 88 -2.39 9.35 -0.01
CA ASP A 88 -3.34 10.44 -0.21
C ASP A 88 -2.75 11.50 -1.14
N ASN A 89 -3.54 11.86 -2.16
CA ASN A 89 -3.16 12.75 -3.23
C ASN A 89 -1.95 12.30 -4.07
N GLN A 90 -1.61 11.01 -4.05
CA GLN A 90 -0.56 10.46 -4.90
C GLN A 90 -1.13 9.97 -6.24
N PRO A 91 -0.31 9.97 -7.30
CA PRO A 91 -0.64 9.26 -8.54
C PRO A 91 -0.90 7.77 -8.28
N PHE A 92 -2.01 7.25 -8.79
CA PHE A 92 -2.33 5.83 -8.67
C PHE A 92 -1.57 5.00 -9.70
N ASN A 93 -0.35 4.59 -9.36
CA ASN A 93 0.49 3.78 -10.23
C ASN A 93 0.40 2.31 -9.75
N THR A 94 -0.55 1.56 -10.27
CA THR A 94 -0.38 0.09 -10.31
C THR A 94 0.41 -0.25 -11.57
N SER A 95 1.16 -1.35 -11.54
CA SER A 95 2.08 -1.80 -12.61
C SER A 95 1.67 -1.34 -14.02
N ASP A 96 2.62 -0.76 -14.76
CA ASP A 96 2.51 0.15 -15.93
C ASP A 96 1.70 -0.33 -17.15
N LYS A 97 1.01 -1.48 -17.08
CA LYS A 97 0.03 -1.92 -18.08
C LYS A 97 -1.22 -1.03 -18.12
N ILE A 98 -1.45 -0.23 -17.07
CA ILE A 98 -2.48 0.80 -17.07
C ILE A 98 -1.81 2.13 -16.69
N LYS A 99 -1.44 2.92 -17.70
CA LYS A 99 -1.03 4.31 -17.49
C LYS A 99 -2.26 5.10 -17.07
N TRP A 100 -2.50 5.12 -15.77
CA TRP A 100 -3.47 5.99 -15.11
C TRP A 100 -2.93 7.42 -15.09
N ASN A 101 -2.73 7.99 -16.27
CA ASN A 101 -2.34 9.38 -16.44
C ASN A 101 -3.27 10.28 -15.62
N GLU A 102 -2.69 11.02 -14.66
CA GLU A 102 -3.31 12.13 -13.93
C GLU A 102 -4.40 11.79 -12.91
N LYS A 103 -4.59 10.52 -12.53
CA LYS A 103 -5.62 10.17 -11.51
C LYS A 103 -5.06 10.12 -10.10
N VAL A 104 -5.74 10.85 -9.23
CA VAL A 104 -5.39 11.01 -7.83
C VAL A 104 -6.21 10.01 -7.00
N ILE A 105 -5.53 9.12 -6.28
CA ILE A 105 -6.18 8.34 -5.23
C ILE A 105 -6.35 9.24 -4.00
N ARG A 106 -7.58 9.36 -3.51
CA ARG A 106 -7.87 10.09 -2.28
C ARG A 106 -8.07 9.09 -1.15
N VAL A 107 -7.27 9.24 -0.10
CA VAL A 107 -7.27 8.33 1.05
C VAL A 107 -7.55 9.16 2.31
N ALA A 108 -8.63 8.84 3.00
CA ALA A 108 -9.02 9.50 4.24
C ALA A 108 -9.33 8.47 5.32
N ALA A 109 -9.32 8.90 6.58
CA ALA A 109 -9.87 8.06 7.65
C ALA A 109 -11.37 7.82 7.38
N SER A 110 -11.80 6.57 7.57
CA SER A 110 -13.22 6.22 7.46
C SER A 110 -14.00 6.72 8.68
N LYS A 111 -15.32 6.86 8.52
CA LYS A 111 -16.24 7.00 9.65
C LYS A 111 -16.58 5.64 10.29
N HIS A 112 -16.32 4.55 9.57
CA HIS A 112 -16.53 3.18 10.06
C HIS A 112 -15.32 2.73 10.85
N THR A 113 -15.54 1.99 11.93
CA THR A 113 -14.48 1.38 12.76
C THR A 113 -14.19 -0.07 12.34
N THR A 114 -15.07 -0.69 11.56
CA THR A 114 -14.90 -2.03 10.98
C THR A 114 -15.57 -2.11 9.60
N VAL A 115 -15.04 -2.97 8.73
CA VAL A 115 -15.74 -3.42 7.52
C VAL A 115 -16.58 -4.63 7.91
N GLN A 116 -17.88 -4.55 7.62
CA GLN A 116 -18.83 -5.62 7.89
C GLN A 116 -18.85 -6.60 6.72
N MET A 117 -18.90 -7.90 7.03
CA MET A 117 -19.08 -8.91 6.01
C MET A 117 -20.55 -8.92 5.56
N PRO A 118 -20.82 -8.95 4.25
CA PRO A 118 -22.17 -9.12 3.75
C PRO A 118 -22.72 -10.48 4.19
N LYS A 119 -24.03 -10.54 4.41
CA LYS A 119 -24.71 -11.80 4.68
C LYS A 119 -24.76 -12.62 3.39
N GLU A 120 -24.75 -13.94 3.54
CA GLU A 120 -24.86 -14.86 2.41
C GLU A 120 -26.13 -14.55 1.59
N GLY A 121 -25.99 -14.50 0.26
CA GLY A 121 -27.07 -14.17 -0.67
C GLY A 121 -27.31 -12.67 -0.92
N GLN A 122 -26.55 -11.77 -0.27
CA GLN A 122 -26.64 -10.34 -0.55
C GLN A 122 -25.88 -9.95 -1.84
N PRO A 123 -26.34 -8.91 -2.58
CA PRO A 123 -25.73 -8.50 -3.85
C PRO A 123 -24.29 -7.98 -3.70
N ASP A 124 -23.88 -7.60 -2.50
CA ASP A 124 -22.54 -7.12 -2.15
C ASP A 124 -21.57 -8.23 -1.72
N ALA A 125 -22.00 -9.51 -1.72
CA ALA A 125 -21.14 -10.65 -1.40
C ALA A 125 -19.88 -10.74 -2.27
N GLY A 126 -19.96 -10.39 -3.55
CA GLY A 126 -18.81 -10.34 -4.46
C GLY A 126 -17.94 -9.08 -4.34
N LEU A 127 -18.40 -8.09 -3.58
CA LEU A 127 -17.74 -6.78 -3.43
C LEU A 127 -16.92 -6.67 -2.14
N THR A 128 -17.04 -7.64 -1.24
CA THR A 128 -16.31 -7.68 0.03
C THR A 128 -15.44 -8.93 0.09
N ARG A 129 -14.19 -8.80 0.53
CA ARG A 129 -13.31 -9.95 0.77
C ARG A 129 -12.62 -9.88 2.13
N ASP A 130 -12.60 -11.02 2.81
CA ASP A 130 -11.81 -11.22 4.03
C ASP A 130 -10.40 -11.69 3.68
N TYR A 131 -9.42 -10.95 4.15
CA TYR A 131 -8.00 -11.20 3.98
C TYR A 131 -7.31 -11.59 5.29
N ALA A 132 -8.01 -11.66 6.44
CA ALA A 132 -7.40 -11.83 7.76
C ALA A 132 -6.46 -13.06 7.88
N HIS A 133 -6.70 -14.09 7.06
CA HIS A 133 -5.92 -15.33 6.98
C HIS A 133 -5.11 -15.47 5.67
N SER A 134 -4.92 -14.38 4.91
CA SER A 134 -4.20 -14.41 3.65
C SER A 134 -2.76 -14.94 3.83
N PRO A 135 -2.32 -15.91 3.00
CA PRO A 135 -0.96 -16.42 3.05
C PRO A 135 0.08 -15.37 2.66
N LEU A 136 -0.34 -14.34 1.90
CA LEU A 136 0.47 -13.24 1.38
C LEU A 136 0.76 -12.15 2.43
N HIS A 137 0.28 -12.31 3.66
CA HIS A 137 0.60 -11.37 4.74
C HIS A 137 2.09 -11.33 5.06
N ARG A 138 2.69 -10.14 4.93
CA ARG A 138 4.10 -9.90 5.28
C ARG A 138 4.34 -9.57 6.76
N PHE A 139 3.31 -9.19 7.52
CA PHE A 139 3.40 -8.78 8.93
C PHE A 139 2.89 -9.88 9.89
N LYS A 140 3.51 -11.06 9.85
CA LYS A 140 3.03 -12.23 10.64
C LYS A 140 3.44 -12.19 12.11
N LYS A 141 4.58 -11.57 12.44
CA LYS A 141 5.17 -11.59 13.79
C LYS A 141 5.47 -10.16 14.27
N PRO A 142 4.82 -9.67 15.35
CA PRO A 142 5.15 -8.38 15.95
C PRO A 142 6.66 -8.27 16.24
N GLY A 143 7.25 -7.13 15.92
CA GLY A 143 8.70 -6.89 16.07
C GLY A 143 9.60 -7.55 15.02
N SER A 144 9.06 -8.27 14.03
CA SER A 144 9.89 -8.76 12.92
C SER A 144 10.38 -7.64 12.01
N LYS A 145 11.49 -7.89 11.28
CA LYS A 145 12.09 -6.94 10.33
C LYS A 145 11.07 -6.35 9.33
N ASN A 146 10.01 -7.09 8.99
CA ASN A 146 8.96 -6.61 8.08
C ASN A 146 8.21 -5.39 8.65
N TYR A 147 7.99 -5.31 9.97
CA TYR A 147 7.39 -4.13 10.62
C TYR A 147 8.31 -2.90 10.59
N MET A 148 9.63 -3.11 10.52
CA MET A 148 10.63 -2.06 10.39
C MET A 148 10.86 -1.64 8.93
N ASN A 149 10.48 -2.47 7.97
CA ASN A 149 10.70 -2.28 6.53
C ASN A 149 9.44 -1.78 5.81
N ILE A 150 8.74 -0.81 6.40
CA ILE A 150 7.62 -0.12 5.75
C ILE A 150 8.19 1.17 5.15
N TYR A 151 8.42 1.15 3.84
CA TYR A 151 8.99 2.29 3.12
C TYR A 151 7.93 2.90 2.18
N PRO A 152 7.97 4.23 1.95
CA PRO A 152 7.21 4.83 0.87
C PRO A 152 7.61 4.20 -0.48
N PRO A 153 6.77 4.30 -1.52
CA PRO A 153 7.16 3.89 -2.87
C PRO A 153 8.51 4.49 -3.26
N SER A 154 9.42 3.66 -3.77
CA SER A 154 10.78 4.05 -4.14
C SER A 154 11.13 3.48 -5.51
N SER A 155 12.01 4.18 -6.24
CA SER A 155 12.60 3.68 -7.49
C SER A 155 13.56 2.51 -7.27
N THR A 156 13.92 2.22 -6.02
CA THR A 156 14.77 1.08 -5.64
C THR A 156 13.93 0.00 -4.98
N LEU A 157 13.93 -1.21 -5.58
CA LEU A 157 13.22 -2.37 -5.06
C LEU A 157 14.18 -3.32 -4.34
N HIS A 158 13.78 -3.79 -3.17
CA HIS A 158 14.46 -4.87 -2.48
C HIS A 158 13.75 -6.19 -2.76
N LEU A 159 14.39 -7.06 -3.54
CA LEU A 159 13.89 -8.39 -3.84
C LEU A 159 14.45 -9.40 -2.84
N SER A 160 13.67 -10.42 -2.49
CA SER A 160 14.07 -11.47 -1.54
C SER A 160 13.48 -12.80 -1.98
N ASN A 161 14.03 -13.90 -1.46
CA ASN A 161 13.63 -15.25 -1.85
C ASN A 161 13.88 -15.56 -3.34
N ILE A 162 15.00 -15.06 -3.87
CA ILE A 162 15.46 -15.36 -5.23
C ILE A 162 16.31 -16.63 -5.17
N PRO A 163 15.94 -17.71 -5.90
CA PRO A 163 16.76 -18.91 -6.00
C PRO A 163 18.15 -18.60 -6.59
N PRO A 164 19.22 -19.32 -6.19
CA PRO A 164 20.57 -19.08 -6.70
C PRO A 164 20.73 -19.37 -8.21
N THR A 165 19.74 -20.04 -8.82
CA THR A 165 19.70 -20.34 -10.26
C THR A 165 19.22 -19.16 -11.11
N ILE A 166 18.72 -18.09 -10.50
CA ILE A 166 18.19 -16.92 -11.21
C ILE A 166 19.33 -15.94 -11.50
N THR A 167 19.46 -15.54 -12.76
CA THR A 167 20.49 -14.59 -13.21
C THR A 167 19.96 -13.16 -13.30
N GLU A 168 20.88 -12.20 -13.41
CA GLU A 168 20.55 -10.79 -13.64
C GLU A 168 19.74 -10.61 -14.93
N GLU A 169 20.11 -11.31 -16.00
CA GLU A 169 19.46 -11.23 -17.30
C GLU A 169 18.01 -11.70 -17.22
N PHE A 170 17.75 -12.78 -16.47
CA PHE A 170 16.39 -13.25 -16.25
C PHE A 170 15.55 -12.21 -15.49
N LEU A 171 16.10 -11.60 -14.44
CA LEU A 171 15.39 -10.55 -13.70
C LEU A 171 15.17 -9.32 -14.58
N ALA A 172 16.19 -8.87 -15.31
CA ALA A 172 16.11 -7.75 -16.24
C ALA A 172 15.03 -7.97 -17.30
N GLN A 173 14.98 -9.18 -17.87
CA GLN A 173 13.95 -9.56 -18.83
C GLN A 173 12.56 -9.56 -18.17
N ALA A 174 12.41 -10.13 -16.97
CA ALA A 174 11.13 -10.13 -16.26
C ALA A 174 10.62 -8.71 -15.97
N PHE A 175 11.50 -7.76 -15.63
CA PHE A 175 11.13 -6.34 -15.50
C PHE A 175 10.73 -5.75 -16.86
N THR A 176 11.50 -6.03 -17.91
CA THR A 176 11.28 -5.53 -19.27
C THR A 176 9.96 -6.02 -19.86
N ASP A 177 9.62 -7.30 -19.65
CA ASP A 177 8.34 -7.90 -20.03
C ASP A 177 7.14 -7.23 -19.33
N ASN A 178 7.39 -6.55 -18.22
CA ASN A 178 6.41 -5.76 -17.47
C ASN A 178 6.52 -4.25 -17.74
N GLY A 179 7.30 -3.82 -18.75
CA GLY A 179 7.43 -2.43 -19.18
C GLY A 179 8.45 -1.61 -18.38
N TYR A 180 9.27 -2.26 -17.55
CA TYR A 180 10.27 -1.60 -16.71
C TYR A 180 11.67 -1.86 -17.24
N THR A 181 12.52 -0.84 -17.28
CA THR A 181 13.95 -0.99 -17.57
C THR A 181 14.76 -0.76 -16.29
N PRO A 182 15.24 -1.84 -15.63
CA PRO A 182 16.07 -1.71 -14.44
C PRO A 182 17.35 -0.93 -14.75
N LYS A 183 17.74 -0.01 -13.84
CA LYS A 183 18.96 0.79 -14.01
C LYS A 183 20.22 0.09 -13.49
N ALA A 184 20.07 -0.75 -12.49
CA ALA A 184 21.17 -1.47 -11.87
C ALA A 184 20.63 -2.64 -11.04
N PHE A 185 21.42 -3.71 -10.95
CA PHE A 185 21.23 -4.77 -9.98
C PHE A 185 22.41 -4.80 -9.00
N LYS A 186 22.12 -5.17 -7.76
CA LYS A 186 23.15 -5.45 -6.76
C LYS A 186 22.72 -6.66 -5.95
N PHE A 187 23.39 -7.79 -6.22
CA PHE A 187 23.18 -9.00 -5.46
C PHE A 187 23.98 -8.91 -4.15
N PHE A 188 23.32 -9.26 -3.05
CA PHE A 188 23.96 -9.44 -1.76
C PHE A 188 23.95 -10.95 -1.49
N LEU A 189 25.14 -11.55 -1.51
CA LEU A 189 25.37 -12.94 -1.11
C LEU A 189 25.21 -13.08 0.41
#